data_AF-A0A819C4B7-F1
#
_entry.id   AF-A0A819C4B7-F1
#
_cell.length_a   1.000
_cell.length_b   1.000
_cell.length_c   1.000
_cell.angle_alpha   90.00
_cell.angle_beta   90.00
_cell.angle_gamma   90.00
#
_symmetry.space_group_name_H-M   'P 1'
#
loop_
_entity.id
_entity.type
_entity.pdbx_description
1 polymer ?
#
loop_
_entity_poly.entity_id
_entity_poly.type
_entity_poly.pdbx_seq_one_letter_code
_entity_poly.pdbx_strand_id
1 'polypeptide(L)'
;MENTSSMNEKTPSSTPSIDEKDLVTSMRKLDLIKELGEKQNQFQRLQNHLQQNTELVTRENQVLREFRKELDMLVQERMAHIEELRLIHADINIMETTIKQAEEERIRTLQDSKRLLKEYQPIKEQINKLRDILNLERLSDHDEDETTLVAMQLISQQSGDHDLSSNRSSHLSSTGLDNTHEQIPLGITYHHQHHQSQQMANTTSTNISISNNNQQQTSTLNIPKVIGSIGSNVDRTTFRQQPPPMKTCQSCQQQIHRNAPICPICKAKSRSRNPKKPKRRHLEVHQ
;
A
#
# COMPACT_ATOMS: atom_id res chain seq x y z
N MET A 1 29.68 -128.62 -34.93
CA MET A 1 29.29 -128.95 -33.55
C MET A 1 29.67 -127.76 -32.70
N GLU A 2 28.65 -127.15 -32.09
CA GLU A 2 28.62 -126.49 -30.77
C GLU A 2 29.78 -125.57 -30.34
N ASN A 3 29.57 -124.49 -29.60
CA ASN A 3 28.45 -123.61 -29.29
C ASN A 3 29.08 -122.50 -28.43
N THR A 4 28.53 -121.29 -28.52
CA THR A 4 28.41 -120.27 -27.45
C THR A 4 29.63 -119.56 -26.84
N SER A 5 29.38 -118.25 -26.68
CA SER A 5 29.73 -117.35 -25.56
C SER A 5 30.91 -116.42 -25.77
N SER A 6 30.87 -115.15 -25.37
CA SER A 6 29.79 -114.25 -24.97
C SER A 6 30.45 -112.88 -24.77
N MET A 7 29.65 -111.81 -24.92
CA MET A 7 29.86 -110.47 -24.35
C MET A 7 30.96 -109.58 -24.94
N ASN A 8 30.53 -108.79 -25.92
CA ASN A 8 31.10 -107.49 -26.24
C ASN A 8 30.09 -106.44 -25.78
N GLU A 9 30.31 -105.80 -24.62
CA GLU A 9 29.69 -104.52 -24.27
C GLU A 9 30.54 -103.85 -23.20
N LYS A 10 31.34 -102.88 -23.65
CA LYS A 10 32.19 -102.03 -22.83
C LYS A 10 31.40 -100.76 -22.57
N THR A 11 30.55 -100.77 -21.55
CA THR A 11 29.92 -99.56 -20.99
C THR A 11 30.72 -99.11 -19.77
N PRO A 12 31.50 -98.02 -19.83
CA PRO A 12 31.97 -97.37 -18.62
C PRO A 12 30.84 -96.49 -18.11
N SER A 13 29.94 -97.02 -17.30
CA SER A 13 29.06 -96.19 -16.48
C SER A 13 29.85 -95.66 -15.28
N SER A 14 30.78 -94.75 -15.54
CA SER A 14 31.39 -93.93 -14.50
C SER A 14 30.35 -92.92 -14.02
N THR A 15 29.54 -93.32 -13.05
CA THR A 15 28.90 -92.37 -12.13
C THR A 15 30.02 -91.66 -11.37
N PRO A 16 30.18 -90.33 -11.51
CA PRO A 16 31.17 -89.64 -10.69
C PRO A 16 30.65 -89.66 -9.25
N SER A 17 31.36 -90.35 -8.37
CA SER A 17 31.23 -90.19 -6.93
C SER A 17 31.60 -88.74 -6.62
N ILE A 18 30.61 -87.86 -6.52
CA ILE A 18 30.80 -86.49 -6.04
C ILE A 18 31.31 -86.62 -4.60
N ASP A 19 32.53 -86.18 -4.34
CA ASP A 19 33.11 -86.18 -2.99
C ASP A 19 32.14 -85.45 -2.04
N GLU A 20 31.72 -86.11 -0.97
CA GLU A 20 30.75 -85.60 0.02
C GLU A 20 31.16 -84.22 0.57
N LYS A 21 32.47 -83.97 0.63
CA LYS A 21 33.09 -82.70 1.01
C LYS A 21 32.83 -81.56 0.01
N ASP A 22 32.76 -81.88 -1.29
CA ASP A 22 32.43 -80.93 -2.35
C ASP A 22 30.93 -80.60 -2.35
N LEU A 23 30.09 -81.57 -2.01
CA LEU A 23 28.65 -81.34 -1.83
C LEU A 23 28.38 -80.42 -0.63
N VAL A 24 29.01 -80.65 0.52
CA VAL A 24 28.87 -79.80 1.71
C VAL A 24 29.40 -78.37 1.45
N THR A 25 30.51 -78.25 0.73
CA THR A 25 31.06 -76.94 0.33
C THR A 25 30.14 -76.22 -0.65
N SER A 26 29.54 -76.94 -1.59
CA SER A 26 28.56 -76.40 -2.53
C SER A 26 27.29 -75.94 -1.81
N MET A 27 26.81 -76.72 -0.84
CA MET A 27 25.64 -76.36 -0.01
C MET A 27 25.88 -75.05 0.77
N ARG A 28 27.05 -74.90 1.42
CA ARG A 28 27.42 -73.65 2.12
C ARG A 28 27.52 -72.45 1.19
N LYS A 29 28.02 -72.63 -0.04
CA LYS A 29 28.06 -71.56 -1.05
C LYS A 29 26.64 -71.13 -1.44
N LEU A 30 25.71 -72.07 -1.57
CA LEU A 30 24.30 -71.76 -1.84
C LEU A 30 23.64 -70.99 -0.69
N ASP A 31 23.94 -71.33 0.56
CA ASP A 31 23.45 -70.58 1.73
C ASP A 31 23.96 -69.13 1.72
N LEU A 32 25.25 -68.93 1.41
CA LEU A 32 25.84 -67.59 1.29
C LEU A 32 25.23 -66.79 0.13
N ILE A 33 24.93 -67.43 -1.01
CA ILE A 33 24.26 -66.79 -2.15
C ILE A 33 22.85 -66.36 -1.76
N LYS A 34 22.12 -67.21 -1.02
CA LYS A 34 20.79 -66.88 -0.52
C LYS A 34 20.83 -65.68 0.43
N GLU A 35 21.73 -65.70 1.41
CA GLU A 35 21.92 -64.59 2.35
C GLU A 35 22.31 -63.30 1.61
N LEU A 36 23.22 -63.38 0.64
CA LEU A 36 23.60 -62.25 -0.19
C LEU A 36 22.38 -61.67 -0.93
N GLY A 37 21.53 -62.52 -1.52
CA GLY A 37 20.30 -62.09 -2.19
C GLY A 37 19.33 -61.38 -1.26
N GLU A 38 19.15 -61.89 -0.03
CA GLU A 38 18.32 -61.26 1.00
C GLU A 38 18.89 -59.88 1.41
N LYS A 39 20.21 -59.80 1.64
CA LYS A 39 20.89 -58.54 1.97
C LYS A 39 20.85 -57.54 0.82
N GLN A 40 21.01 -57.99 -0.43
CA GLN A 40 20.92 -57.14 -1.61
C GLN A 40 19.50 -56.57 -1.79
N ASN A 41 18.46 -57.38 -1.52
CA ASN A 41 17.08 -56.89 -1.52
C ASN A 41 16.83 -55.87 -0.41
N GLN A 42 17.31 -56.13 0.81
CA GLN A 42 17.22 -55.20 1.93
C GLN A 42 17.94 -53.87 1.63
N PHE A 43 19.15 -53.94 1.09
CA PHE A 43 19.93 -52.78 0.65
C PHE A 43 19.15 -51.95 -0.38
N GLN A 44 18.58 -52.59 -1.40
CA GLN A 44 17.81 -51.88 -2.43
C GLN A 44 16.59 -51.17 -1.85
N ARG A 45 15.86 -51.79 -0.91
CA ARG A 45 14.72 -51.15 -0.23
C ARG A 45 15.15 -49.92 0.56
N LEU A 46 16.24 -50.04 1.33
CA LEU A 46 16.79 -48.93 2.11
C LEU A 46 17.27 -47.80 1.20
N GLN A 47 17.97 -48.12 0.12
CA GLN A 47 18.45 -47.15 -0.85
C GLN A 47 17.29 -46.37 -1.49
N ASN A 48 16.24 -47.06 -1.93
CA ASN A 48 15.05 -46.42 -2.51
C ASN A 48 14.36 -45.50 -1.49
N HIS A 49 14.25 -45.93 -0.22
CA HIS A 49 13.64 -45.13 0.83
C HIS A 49 14.47 -43.89 1.17
N LEU A 50 15.80 -44.04 1.25
CA LEU A 50 16.72 -42.92 1.47
C LEU A 50 16.63 -41.90 0.32
N GLN A 51 16.55 -42.37 -0.92
CA GLN A 51 16.39 -41.49 -2.08
C GLN A 51 15.09 -40.67 -1.99
N GLN A 52 13.96 -41.32 -1.69
CA GLN A 52 12.68 -40.64 -1.53
C GLN A 52 12.72 -39.60 -0.41
N ASN A 53 13.27 -39.93 0.76
CA ASN A 53 13.40 -38.98 1.86
C ASN A 53 14.30 -37.79 1.49
N THR A 54 15.39 -38.04 0.75
CA THR A 54 16.28 -36.98 0.28
C THR A 54 15.56 -36.02 -0.68
N GLU A 55 14.76 -36.55 -1.59
CA GLU A 55 13.96 -35.75 -2.52
C GLU A 55 12.89 -34.93 -1.77
N LEU A 56 12.23 -35.50 -0.77
CA LEU A 56 11.26 -34.81 0.08
C LEU A 56 11.92 -33.65 0.84
N VAL A 57 13.03 -33.90 1.54
CA VAL A 57 13.77 -32.86 2.27
C VAL A 57 14.27 -31.76 1.31
N THR A 58 14.69 -32.12 0.10
CA THR A 58 15.11 -31.14 -0.91
C THR A 58 13.96 -30.23 -1.33
N ARG A 59 12.76 -30.81 -1.52
CA ARG A 59 11.55 -30.06 -1.86
C ARG A 59 11.09 -29.15 -0.71
N GLU A 60 11.11 -29.65 0.52
CA GLU A 60 10.76 -28.86 1.71
C GLU A 60 11.71 -27.68 1.89
N ASN A 61 13.01 -27.88 1.70
CA ASN A 61 13.99 -26.79 1.74
C ASN A 61 13.73 -25.73 0.67
N GLN A 62 13.25 -26.11 -0.52
CA GLN A 62 12.87 -25.15 -1.55
C GLN A 62 11.66 -24.30 -1.12
N VAL A 63 10.62 -24.94 -0.60
CA VAL A 63 9.41 -24.24 -0.13
C VAL A 63 9.74 -23.33 1.06
N LEU A 64 10.61 -23.77 1.98
CA LEU A 64 11.09 -22.93 3.09
C LEU A 64 11.84 -21.69 2.61
N ARG A 65 12.64 -21.80 1.54
CA ARG A 65 13.28 -20.63 0.93
C ARG A 65 12.26 -19.65 0.37
N GLU A 66 11.21 -20.16 -0.27
CA GLU A 66 10.12 -19.34 -0.82
C GLU A 66 9.36 -18.61 0.28
N PHE A 67 9.03 -19.27 1.39
CA PHE A 67 8.38 -18.61 2.53
C PHE A 67 9.27 -17.55 3.21
N ARG A 68 10.58 -17.80 3.33
CA ARG A 68 11.51 -16.78 3.86
C ARG A 68 11.54 -15.55 2.96
N LYS A 69 11.61 -15.76 1.64
CA LYS A 69 11.56 -14.66 0.67
C LYS A 69 10.25 -13.88 0.76
N GLU A 70 9.12 -14.58 0.88
CA GLU A 70 7.81 -13.93 1.05
C GLU A 70 7.77 -13.08 2.33
N LEU A 71 8.31 -13.60 3.44
CA LEU A 71 8.42 -12.86 4.68
C LEU A 71 9.25 -11.57 4.51
N ASP A 72 10.38 -11.65 3.81
CA ASP A 72 11.23 -10.48 3.55
C ASP A 72 10.50 -9.42 2.71
N MET A 73 9.75 -9.84 1.69
CA MET A 73 8.92 -8.94 0.87
C MET A 73 7.81 -8.28 1.71
N LEU A 74 7.14 -9.03 2.57
CA LEU A 74 6.10 -8.48 3.47
C LEU A 74 6.69 -7.48 4.48
N VAL A 75 7.89 -7.74 5.01
CA VAL A 75 8.59 -6.79 5.89
C VAL A 75 8.95 -5.51 5.12
N GLN A 76 9.41 -5.64 3.87
CA GLN A 76 9.70 -4.49 3.02
C GLN A 76 8.43 -3.66 2.72
N GLU A 77 7.31 -4.30 2.38
CA GLU A 77 6.02 -3.63 2.19
C GLU A 77 5.56 -2.90 3.45
N ARG A 78 5.70 -3.52 4.62
CA ARG A 78 5.42 -2.87 5.91
C ARG A 78 6.26 -1.62 6.10
N MET A 79 7.55 -1.65 5.77
CA MET A 79 8.42 -0.47 5.87
C MET A 79 8.00 0.64 4.89
N ALA A 80 7.58 0.27 3.68
CA ALA A 80 7.04 1.23 2.70
C ALA A 80 5.78 1.93 3.25
N HIS A 81 4.84 1.19 3.84
CA HIS A 81 3.65 1.79 4.46
C HIS A 81 3.99 2.73 5.64
N ILE A 82 5.01 2.41 6.44
CA ILE A 82 5.45 3.30 7.53
C ILE A 82 5.96 4.63 6.97
N GLU A 83 6.68 4.61 5.85
CA GLU A 83 7.16 5.84 5.21
C GLU A 83 6.02 6.65 4.58
N GLU A 84 5.04 5.99 3.95
CA GLU A 84 3.82 6.65 3.48
C GLU A 84 3.08 7.35 4.62
N LEU A 85 2.92 6.68 5.77
CA LEU A 85 2.35 7.30 6.96
C LEU A 85 3.17 8.50 7.42
N ARG A 86 4.50 8.41 7.41
CA ARG A 86 5.38 9.54 7.80
C ARG A 86 5.17 10.76 6.89
N LEU A 87 5.05 10.53 5.58
CA LEU A 87 4.77 11.59 4.61
C LEU A 87 3.39 12.22 4.84
N ILE A 88 2.35 11.41 5.07
CA ILE A 88 1.01 11.91 5.39
C ILE A 88 1.03 12.82 6.63
N HIS A 89 1.74 12.42 7.69
CA HIS A 89 1.90 13.28 8.88
C HIS A 89 2.61 14.60 8.56
N ALA A 90 3.63 14.57 7.70
CA ALA A 90 4.32 15.79 7.27
C ALA A 90 3.39 16.72 6.48
N ASP A 91 2.60 16.17 5.55
CA ASP A 91 1.63 16.92 4.75
C ASP A 91 0.52 17.52 5.62
N ILE A 92 0.02 16.77 6.62
CA ILE A 92 -0.93 17.28 7.61
C ILE A 92 -0.36 18.49 8.33
N ASN A 93 0.88 18.40 8.83
CA ASN A 93 1.54 19.52 9.52
C ASN A 93 1.71 20.75 8.61
N ILE A 94 2.07 20.54 7.34
CA ILE A 94 2.17 21.63 6.35
C ILE A 94 0.80 22.28 6.12
N MET A 95 -0.26 21.47 6.00
CA MET A 95 -1.61 21.98 5.81
C MET A 95 -2.12 22.74 7.05
N GLU A 96 -1.87 22.24 8.26
CA GLU A 96 -2.23 22.92 9.52
C GLU A 96 -1.53 24.27 9.66
N THR A 97 -0.23 24.31 9.39
CA THR A 97 0.54 25.56 9.41
C THR A 97 0.08 26.54 8.34
N THR A 98 -0.26 26.07 7.14
CA THR A 98 -0.81 26.90 6.06
C THR A 98 -2.16 27.49 6.45
N ILE A 99 -3.07 26.68 7.02
CA ILE A 99 -4.38 27.16 7.49
C ILE A 99 -4.19 28.23 8.56
N LYS A 100 -3.33 27.97 9.56
CA LYS A 100 -3.05 28.93 10.63
C LYS A 100 -2.51 30.25 10.08
N GLN A 101 -1.55 30.21 9.16
CA GLN A 101 -1.01 31.42 8.52
C GLN A 101 -2.08 32.21 7.76
N ALA A 102 -2.95 31.52 7.02
CA ALA A 102 -4.04 32.16 6.28
C ALA A 102 -5.10 32.78 7.22
N GLU A 103 -5.41 32.12 8.34
CA GLU A 103 -6.31 32.66 9.36
C GLU A 103 -5.74 33.92 10.01
N GLU A 104 -4.45 33.91 10.36
CA GLU A 104 -3.75 35.07 10.91
C GLU A 104 -3.69 36.23 9.90
N GLU A 105 -3.44 35.95 8.63
CA GLU A 105 -3.42 36.97 7.57
C GLU A 105 -4.82 37.57 7.34
N ARG A 106 -5.86 36.73 7.35
CA ARG A 106 -7.25 37.20 7.28
C ARG A 106 -7.58 38.13 8.44
N ILE A 107 -7.16 37.79 9.66
CA ILE A 107 -7.37 38.63 10.85
C ILE A 107 -6.64 39.97 10.71
N ARG A 108 -5.37 39.96 10.29
CA ARG A 108 -4.58 41.18 10.05
C ARG A 108 -5.26 42.10 9.03
N THR A 109 -5.63 41.55 7.87
CA THR A 109 -6.28 42.31 6.80
C THR A 109 -7.59 42.94 7.28
N LEU A 110 -8.39 42.20 8.05
CA LEU A 110 -9.65 42.71 8.57
C LEU A 110 -9.44 43.80 9.63
N GLN A 111 -8.42 43.68 10.49
CA GLN A 111 -8.05 44.74 11.43
C GLN A 111 -7.61 46.02 10.71
N ASP A 112 -6.87 45.88 9.60
CA ASP A 112 -6.48 47.02 8.77
C ASP A 112 -7.70 47.65 8.09
N SER A 113 -8.63 46.87 7.55
CA SER A 113 -9.90 47.38 7.02
C SER A 113 -10.73 48.12 8.07
N LYS A 114 -10.78 47.61 9.31
CA LYS A 114 -11.45 48.29 10.45
C LYS A 114 -10.82 49.65 10.74
N ARG A 115 -9.49 49.75 10.70
CA ARG A 115 -8.76 51.00 10.92
C ARG A 115 -9.05 52.01 9.81
N LEU A 116 -8.96 51.58 8.55
CA LEU A 116 -9.25 52.43 7.40
C LEU A 116 -10.68 52.94 7.41
N LEU A 117 -11.67 52.10 7.75
CA LEU A 117 -13.06 52.53 7.87
C LEU A 117 -13.24 53.61 8.95
N LYS A 118 -12.54 53.46 10.08
CA LYS A 118 -12.55 54.45 11.17
C LYS A 118 -11.97 55.80 10.73
N GLU A 119 -10.99 55.81 9.82
CA GLU A 119 -10.39 57.03 9.25
C GLU A 119 -11.23 57.62 8.10
N TYR A 120 -11.88 56.78 7.30
CA TYR A 120 -12.74 57.17 6.20
C TYR A 120 -13.98 57.95 6.66
N GLN A 121 -14.68 57.46 7.69
CA GLN A 121 -15.93 58.04 8.21
C GLN A 121 -15.82 59.56 8.53
N PRO A 122 -14.83 60.04 9.33
CA PRO A 122 -14.72 61.46 9.63
C PRO A 122 -14.33 62.31 8.41
N ILE A 123 -13.62 61.75 7.43
CA ILE A 123 -13.27 62.45 6.19
C ILE A 123 -14.51 62.60 5.31
N LYS A 124 -15.31 61.54 5.14
CA LYS A 124 -16.60 61.58 4.43
C LYS A 124 -17.50 62.68 5.00
N GLU A 125 -17.60 62.75 6.33
CA GLU A 125 -18.39 63.76 7.03
C GLU A 125 -17.87 65.19 6.80
N GLN A 126 -16.55 65.39 6.81
CA GLN A 126 -15.95 66.69 6.47
C GLN A 126 -16.24 67.12 5.03
N ILE A 127 -16.15 66.18 4.08
CA ILE A 127 -16.49 66.45 2.67
C ILE A 127 -17.97 66.84 2.55
N ASN A 128 -18.87 66.13 3.23
CA ASN A 128 -20.30 66.46 3.23
C ASN A 128 -20.56 67.86 3.78
N LYS A 129 -19.91 68.26 4.87
CA LYS A 129 -20.00 69.63 5.40
C LYS A 129 -19.54 70.69 4.39
N LEU A 130 -18.44 70.44 3.68
CA LEU A 130 -17.94 71.35 2.65
C LEU A 130 -18.91 71.44 1.46
N ARG A 131 -19.52 70.32 1.05
CA ARG A 131 -20.54 70.29 -0.01
C ARG A 131 -21.79 71.06 0.37
N ASP A 132 -22.25 70.94 1.62
CA ASP A 132 -23.40 71.70 2.13
C ASP A 132 -23.17 73.21 2.01
N ILE A 133 -21.98 73.70 2.39
CA ILE A 133 -21.62 75.12 2.30
C ILE A 133 -21.68 75.63 0.85
N LEU A 134 -21.37 74.76 -0.11
CA LEU A 134 -21.41 75.04 -1.54
C LEU A 134 -22.80 74.81 -2.17
N ASN A 135 -23.81 74.43 -1.38
CA ASN A 135 -25.13 73.99 -1.84
C ASN A 135 -25.08 72.82 -2.85
N LEU A 136 -24.09 71.93 -2.70
CA LEU A 136 -23.97 70.70 -3.46
C LEU A 136 -24.66 69.54 -2.73
N GLU A 137 -25.13 68.55 -3.50
CA GLU A 137 -25.71 67.33 -2.93
C GLU A 137 -24.65 66.54 -2.13
N ARG A 138 -25.06 66.03 -0.96
CA ARG A 138 -24.21 65.22 -0.09
C ARG A 138 -23.85 63.91 -0.78
N LEU A 139 -22.68 63.35 -0.43
CA LEU A 139 -22.36 61.96 -0.73
C LEU A 139 -23.38 61.06 -0.02
N SER A 140 -24.10 60.27 -0.80
CA SER A 140 -25.06 59.27 -0.32
C SER A 140 -24.33 58.10 0.34
N ASP A 141 -25.02 57.38 1.23
CA ASP A 141 -24.57 56.06 1.71
C ASP A 141 -24.67 55.00 0.60
N HIS A 142 -25.44 55.27 -0.45
CA HIS A 142 -25.51 54.45 -1.67
C HIS A 142 -24.38 54.77 -2.67
N ASP A 143 -23.60 55.83 -2.43
CA ASP A 143 -22.38 56.15 -3.20
C ASP A 143 -21.15 55.44 -2.60
N GLU A 144 -21.33 54.62 -1.56
CA GLU A 144 -20.27 53.75 -1.08
C GLU A 144 -20.02 52.65 -2.11
N ASP A 145 -18.80 52.63 -2.65
CA ASP A 145 -18.37 51.56 -3.54
C ASP A 145 -18.67 50.19 -2.89
N GLU A 146 -19.01 49.20 -3.71
CA GLU A 146 -19.32 47.81 -3.30
C GLU A 146 -18.30 47.28 -2.27
N THR A 147 -17.03 47.67 -2.42
CA THR A 147 -15.92 47.38 -1.53
C THR A 147 -16.10 47.88 -0.08
N THR A 148 -16.63 49.09 0.11
CA THR A 148 -16.85 49.69 1.44
C THR A 148 -18.03 49.03 2.15
N LEU A 149 -19.11 48.75 1.42
CA LEU A 149 -20.27 48.01 1.92
C LEU A 149 -19.91 46.58 2.33
N VAL A 150 -19.12 45.89 1.51
CA VAL A 150 -18.59 44.55 1.82
C VAL A 150 -17.68 44.58 3.04
N ALA A 151 -16.79 45.58 3.17
CA ALA A 151 -15.94 45.74 4.35
C ALA A 151 -16.78 45.96 5.62
N MET A 152 -17.79 46.84 5.58
CA MET A 152 -18.70 47.07 6.70
C MET A 152 -19.48 45.80 7.09
N GLN A 153 -19.94 45.03 6.10
CA GLN A 153 -20.68 43.80 6.35
C GLN A 153 -19.81 42.67 6.94
N LEU A 154 -18.58 42.49 6.43
CA LEU A 154 -17.62 41.51 6.96
C LEU A 154 -17.18 41.85 8.39
N ILE A 155 -17.06 43.14 8.71
CA ILE A 155 -16.73 43.61 10.05
C ILE A 155 -17.86 43.33 11.04
N SER A 156 -19.12 43.55 10.64
CA SER A 156 -20.31 43.30 11.47
C SER A 156 -20.49 41.81 11.79
N GLN A 157 -20.27 40.92 10.82
CA GLN A 157 -20.40 39.46 10.99
C GLN A 157 -19.41 38.89 12.02
N GLN A 158 -18.23 39.48 12.15
CA GLN A 158 -17.19 39.00 13.08
C GLN A 158 -17.54 39.23 14.57
N SER A 159 -18.52 40.09 14.87
CA SER A 159 -18.96 40.38 16.24
C SER A 159 -19.79 39.26 16.87
N GLY A 160 -20.27 38.30 16.06
CA GLY A 160 -21.18 37.22 16.49
C GLY A 160 -20.54 35.84 16.67
N ASP A 161 -19.33 35.60 16.16
CA ASP A 161 -18.79 34.23 15.97
C ASP A 161 -17.56 33.90 16.84
N HIS A 162 -17.40 34.52 18.00
CA HIS A 162 -16.21 34.34 18.84
C HIS A 162 -16.17 33.01 19.64
N ASP A 163 -17.19 32.15 19.57
CA ASP A 163 -17.32 30.95 20.42
C ASP A 163 -17.07 29.58 19.73
N LEU A 164 -16.84 29.53 18.41
CA LEU A 164 -16.75 28.22 17.70
C LEU A 164 -15.33 27.78 17.32
N SER A 165 -14.31 28.61 17.50
CA SER A 165 -12.93 28.28 17.08
C SER A 165 -12.06 27.60 18.14
N SER A 166 -12.47 27.55 19.41
CA SER A 166 -11.63 26.98 20.49
C SER A 166 -11.82 25.47 20.73
N ASN A 167 -12.75 24.80 20.04
CA ASN A 167 -13.16 23.42 20.40
C ASN A 167 -12.81 22.33 19.38
N ARG A 168 -11.88 22.56 18.44
CA ARG A 168 -11.43 21.51 17.50
C ARG A 168 -10.09 20.85 17.84
N SER A 169 -9.52 21.13 19.02
CA SER A 169 -8.24 20.53 19.46
C SER A 169 -8.37 19.42 20.52
N SER A 170 -9.55 18.83 20.74
CA SER A 170 -9.71 17.81 21.80
C SER A 170 -10.64 16.65 21.45
N HIS A 171 -10.59 16.13 20.22
CA HIS A 171 -11.24 14.84 19.93
C HIS A 171 -10.57 14.07 18.79
N LEU A 172 -9.30 13.71 18.96
CA LEU A 172 -8.71 12.54 18.30
C LEU A 172 -7.79 11.80 19.28
N SER A 173 -8.37 11.39 20.39
CA SER A 173 -7.84 10.33 21.24
C SER A 173 -8.99 9.38 21.52
N SER A 174 -8.76 8.08 21.32
CA SER A 174 -9.69 6.98 21.62
C SER A 174 -10.80 6.70 20.60
N THR A 175 -10.44 6.10 19.48
CA THR A 175 -11.08 4.82 19.16
C THR A 175 -10.24 3.73 19.82
N GLY A 176 -10.67 3.34 21.03
CA GLY A 176 -10.23 2.09 21.63
C GLY A 176 -10.62 0.95 20.71
N LEU A 177 -9.62 0.43 19.99
CA LEU A 177 -9.59 -0.99 19.72
C LEU A 177 -8.86 -1.60 20.91
N ASP A 178 -9.64 -2.18 21.80
CA ASP A 178 -9.17 -3.16 22.78
C ASP A 178 -8.37 -4.24 22.05
N ASN A 179 -7.06 -4.09 22.01
CA ASN A 179 -6.17 -5.21 21.81
C ASN A 179 -6.08 -5.94 23.14
N THR A 180 -7.09 -6.76 23.41
CA THR A 180 -6.93 -7.89 24.32
C THR A 180 -5.84 -8.78 23.75
N HIS A 181 -4.70 -8.68 24.39
CA HIS A 181 -3.63 -9.65 24.48
C HIS A 181 -4.16 -11.10 24.53
N GLU A 182 -4.23 -11.77 23.38
CA GLU A 182 -4.04 -13.22 23.32
C GLU A 182 -2.58 -13.47 22.94
N GLN A 183 -1.81 -13.88 23.94
CA GLN A 183 -0.56 -14.60 23.74
C GLN A 183 -0.87 -15.92 23.05
N ILE A 184 -0.43 -16.06 21.79
CA ILE A 184 -0.16 -17.37 21.21
C ILE A 184 1.36 -17.61 21.38
N PRO A 185 1.79 -18.59 22.19
CA PRO A 185 3.20 -18.87 22.39
C PRO A 185 3.69 -19.76 21.25
N LEU A 186 4.38 -19.17 20.28
CA LEU A 186 5.30 -19.92 19.42
C LEU A 186 6.68 -19.33 19.60
N GLY A 187 7.41 -19.92 20.56
CA GLY A 187 8.77 -19.54 20.87
C GLY A 187 9.69 -19.78 19.69
N ILE A 188 10.24 -18.70 19.14
CA ILE A 188 11.56 -18.70 18.50
C ILE A 188 12.23 -17.38 18.89
N THR A 189 13.08 -17.44 19.91
CA THR A 189 13.95 -16.35 20.34
C THR A 189 15.01 -16.09 19.26
N TYR A 190 14.91 -14.98 18.53
CA TYR A 190 16.05 -14.39 17.83
C TYR A 190 16.46 -13.10 18.55
N HIS A 191 17.64 -13.14 19.12
CA HIS A 191 18.27 -12.06 19.88
C HIS A 191 18.77 -10.98 18.89
N HIS A 192 18.10 -9.83 18.82
CA HIS A 192 18.65 -8.64 18.14
C HIS A 192 18.83 -7.50 19.15
N GLN A 193 20.06 -7.00 19.19
CA GLN A 193 20.59 -6.08 20.19
C GLN A 193 20.10 -4.65 19.87
N HIS A 194 19.32 -4.08 20.79
CA HIS A 194 18.79 -2.72 20.69
C HIS A 194 19.86 -1.73 21.18
N HIS A 195 20.44 -0.93 20.28
CA HIS A 195 21.17 0.27 20.69
C HIS A 195 20.17 1.43 20.82
N GLN A 196 20.09 1.96 22.04
CA GLN A 196 19.25 3.08 22.43
C GLN A 196 20.07 4.36 22.26
N SER A 197 19.55 5.36 21.55
CA SER A 197 20.08 6.73 21.59
C SER A 197 18.95 7.69 21.91
N GLN A 198 18.86 8.02 23.21
CA GLN A 198 18.22 9.23 23.72
C GLN A 198 19.08 10.42 23.33
N GLN A 199 18.50 11.53 22.86
CA GLN A 199 19.02 12.87 23.16
C GLN A 199 17.86 13.86 23.32
N MET A 200 18.00 14.68 24.36
CA MET A 200 17.03 15.58 24.94
C MET A 200 16.94 16.93 24.21
N ALA A 201 15.80 17.59 24.42
CA ALA A 201 15.62 19.01 24.20
C ALA A 201 16.60 19.83 25.07
N ASN A 202 17.17 20.90 24.50
CA ASN A 202 17.73 22.02 25.26
C ASN A 202 17.36 23.33 24.58
N THR A 203 16.69 24.18 25.36
CA THR A 203 16.45 25.59 25.11
C THR A 203 17.71 26.37 25.45
N THR A 204 18.22 27.21 24.54
CA THR A 204 19.13 28.30 24.91
C THR A 204 18.96 29.46 23.94
N SER A 205 18.47 30.57 24.51
CA SER A 205 18.46 31.90 23.93
C SER A 205 19.88 32.35 23.59
N THR A 206 20.12 32.79 22.35
CA THR A 206 21.19 33.74 22.04
C THR A 206 20.72 34.74 20.99
N ASN A 207 20.71 36.02 21.39
CA ASN A 207 20.63 37.17 20.51
C ASN A 207 21.90 37.23 19.66
N ILE A 208 21.78 37.27 18.33
CA ILE A 208 22.79 37.89 17.46
C ILE A 208 22.06 38.74 16.41
N SER A 209 22.38 40.02 16.45
CA SER A 209 21.98 41.03 15.49
C SER A 209 23.01 41.13 14.35
N ILE A 210 22.52 41.62 13.19
CA ILE A 210 23.20 42.44 12.17
C ILE A 210 23.56 41.79 10.80
N SER A 211 22.91 42.39 9.79
CA SER A 211 23.33 42.71 8.41
C SER A 211 23.09 41.75 7.24
N ASN A 212 22.03 42.10 6.49
CA ASN A 212 22.02 42.46 5.06
C ASN A 212 23.22 42.02 4.20
N ASN A 213 22.93 41.21 3.18
CA ASN A 213 23.28 41.59 1.82
C ASN A 213 22.33 40.96 0.79
N ASN A 214 21.81 41.84 -0.07
CA ASN A 214 21.09 41.53 -1.29
C ASN A 214 21.95 40.70 -2.24
N GLN A 215 21.39 39.62 -2.80
CA GLN A 215 21.57 39.36 -4.22
C GLN A 215 20.43 38.53 -4.79
N GLN A 216 19.83 39.13 -5.81
CA GLN A 216 18.74 38.64 -6.64
C GLN A 216 19.16 37.40 -7.42
N GLN A 217 18.26 36.42 -7.50
CA GLN A 217 18.14 35.59 -8.70
C GLN A 217 16.67 35.22 -8.90
N THR A 218 16.06 35.95 -9.83
CA THR A 218 14.70 35.75 -10.34
C THR A 218 14.75 34.76 -11.50
N SER A 219 14.20 33.56 -11.34
CA SER A 219 13.88 32.66 -12.44
C SER A 219 12.40 32.78 -12.78
N THR A 220 12.13 33.57 -13.84
CA THR A 220 10.83 33.77 -14.46
C THR A 220 10.43 32.54 -15.28
N LEU A 221 9.30 31.90 -14.95
CA LEU A 221 8.58 31.04 -15.88
C LEU A 221 7.24 31.68 -16.24
N ASN A 222 7.08 31.82 -17.55
CA ASN A 222 6.02 32.53 -18.26
C ASN A 222 4.64 31.89 -18.04
N ILE A 223 3.66 32.72 -17.66
CA ILE A 223 2.22 32.41 -17.75
C ILE A 223 1.63 33.33 -18.84
N PRO A 224 0.96 32.83 -19.88
CA PRO A 224 0.30 33.67 -20.86
C PRO A 224 -0.91 34.38 -20.24
N LYS A 225 -0.93 35.70 -20.42
CA LYS A 225 -2.02 36.60 -20.05
C LYS A 225 -3.11 36.54 -21.13
N VAL A 226 -4.29 36.01 -20.80
CA VAL A 226 -5.51 36.21 -21.59
C VAL A 226 -6.42 37.13 -20.80
N ILE A 227 -6.64 38.31 -21.36
CA ILE A 227 -7.60 39.32 -20.91
C ILE A 227 -8.96 38.95 -21.49
N GLY A 228 -9.98 38.85 -20.63
CA GLY A 228 -11.37 38.68 -21.01
C GLY A 228 -12.26 38.74 -19.78
N SER A 229 -12.93 39.87 -19.60
CA SER A 229 -13.76 40.21 -18.45
C SER A 229 -15.15 39.56 -18.48
N ILE A 230 -15.75 39.46 -17.28
CA ILE A 230 -17.19 39.35 -16.94
C ILE A 230 -17.81 37.94 -17.00
N GLY A 231 -18.24 37.44 -15.83
CA GLY A 231 -19.20 36.34 -15.71
C GLY A 231 -19.04 35.48 -14.46
N SER A 232 -19.74 35.85 -13.40
CA SER A 232 -20.44 35.01 -12.40
C SER A 232 -20.01 33.54 -12.18
N ASN A 233 -19.78 33.20 -10.91
CA ASN A 233 -19.76 31.83 -10.35
C ASN A 233 -18.76 30.85 -10.99
N VAL A 234 -17.51 30.89 -10.54
CA VAL A 234 -16.63 29.72 -10.66
C VAL A 234 -16.88 28.81 -9.46
N ASP A 235 -17.76 27.85 -9.71
CA ASP A 235 -18.05 26.71 -8.87
C ASP A 235 -16.76 26.02 -8.42
N ARG A 236 -16.58 25.90 -7.11
CA ARG A 236 -15.41 25.32 -6.44
C ARG A 236 -15.47 23.78 -6.46
N THR A 237 -15.82 23.19 -7.60
CA THR A 237 -16.14 21.75 -7.74
C THR A 237 -15.12 20.95 -8.54
N THR A 238 -14.08 21.56 -9.09
CA THR A 238 -13.03 20.81 -9.80
C THR A 238 -11.99 20.31 -8.79
N PHE A 239 -12.00 19.00 -8.53
CA PHE A 239 -10.97 18.13 -7.90
C PHE A 239 -11.45 17.21 -6.76
N ARG A 240 -12.75 17.09 -6.49
CA ARG A 240 -13.25 15.86 -5.83
C ARG A 240 -13.48 14.81 -6.91
N GLN A 241 -12.46 14.01 -7.20
CA GLN A 241 -12.64 12.77 -7.97
C GLN A 241 -13.71 11.95 -7.25
N GLN A 242 -14.91 11.89 -7.82
CA GLN A 242 -15.94 11.00 -7.29
C GLN A 242 -15.39 9.58 -7.36
N PRO A 243 -15.53 8.79 -6.27
CA PRO A 243 -15.05 7.41 -6.27
C PRO A 243 -15.68 6.67 -7.45
N PRO A 244 -14.87 5.92 -8.23
CA PRO A 244 -15.34 5.25 -9.43
C PRO A 244 -16.58 4.38 -9.13
N PRO A 245 -17.57 4.33 -10.03
CA PRO A 245 -18.76 3.53 -9.81
C PRO A 245 -18.37 2.06 -9.57
N MET A 246 -18.83 1.50 -8.46
CA MET A 246 -18.57 0.11 -8.07
C MET A 246 -19.70 -0.81 -8.50
N LYS A 247 -19.41 -2.12 -8.62
CA LYS A 247 -20.39 -3.20 -8.81
C LYS A 247 -20.15 -4.29 -7.76
N THR A 248 -21.19 -5.01 -7.38
CA THR A 248 -21.09 -6.15 -6.46
C THR A 248 -20.67 -7.43 -7.20
N CYS A 249 -19.67 -8.15 -6.70
CA CYS A 249 -19.29 -9.47 -7.21
C CYS A 249 -20.44 -10.47 -7.00
N GLN A 250 -20.81 -11.23 -8.03
CA GLN A 250 -21.91 -12.22 -7.93
C GLN A 250 -21.55 -13.46 -7.09
N SER A 251 -20.26 -13.72 -6.83
CA SER A 251 -19.83 -14.90 -6.08
C SER A 251 -19.59 -14.61 -4.60
N CYS A 252 -18.87 -13.53 -4.27
CA CYS A 252 -18.52 -13.20 -2.89
C CYS A 252 -19.19 -11.92 -2.37
N GLN A 253 -20.05 -11.28 -3.17
CA GLN A 253 -20.82 -10.08 -2.79
C GLN A 253 -20.00 -8.86 -2.37
N GLN A 254 -18.68 -8.86 -2.62
CA GLN A 254 -17.82 -7.71 -2.36
C GLN A 254 -17.91 -6.65 -3.46
N GLN A 255 -17.71 -5.37 -3.11
CA GLN A 255 -17.67 -4.29 -4.07
C GLN A 255 -16.36 -4.32 -4.88
N ILE A 256 -16.49 -4.32 -6.20
CA ILE A 256 -15.38 -4.34 -7.17
C ILE A 256 -15.59 -3.24 -8.21
N HIS A 257 -14.52 -2.77 -8.86
CA HIS A 257 -14.64 -1.77 -9.91
C HIS A 257 -15.62 -2.22 -11.02
N ARG A 258 -16.50 -1.33 -11.52
CA ARG A 258 -17.59 -1.68 -12.47
C ARG A 258 -17.10 -2.39 -13.74
N ASN A 259 -15.88 -2.09 -14.19
CA ASN A 259 -15.28 -2.71 -15.37
C ASN A 259 -14.29 -3.85 -15.07
N ALA A 260 -14.14 -4.28 -13.80
CA ALA A 260 -13.23 -5.39 -13.46
C ALA A 260 -13.69 -6.70 -14.12
N PRO A 261 -12.84 -7.40 -14.89
CA PRO A 261 -13.20 -8.66 -15.55
C PRO A 261 -13.24 -9.86 -14.59
N ILE A 262 -12.50 -9.78 -13.49
CA ILE A 262 -12.36 -10.82 -12.46
C ILE A 262 -12.41 -10.14 -11.09
N CYS A 263 -13.05 -10.78 -10.11
CA CYS A 263 -13.04 -10.31 -8.72
C CYS A 263 -11.62 -10.43 -8.13
N PRO A 264 -10.99 -9.37 -7.59
CA PRO A 264 -9.66 -9.47 -6.99
C PRO A 264 -9.65 -10.35 -5.74
N ILE A 265 -10.79 -10.43 -5.03
CA ILE A 265 -10.96 -11.18 -3.78
C ILE A 265 -11.10 -12.68 -4.05
N CYS A 266 -12.13 -13.10 -4.79
CA CYS A 266 -12.46 -14.53 -4.97
C CYS A 266 -12.08 -15.11 -6.34
N LYS A 267 -11.48 -14.30 -7.22
CA LYS A 267 -11.08 -14.68 -8.59
C LYS A 267 -12.22 -15.16 -9.51
N ALA A 268 -13.48 -15.03 -9.10
CA ALA A 268 -14.62 -15.33 -9.96
C ALA A 268 -14.74 -14.33 -11.12
N LYS A 269 -15.09 -14.82 -12.32
CA LYS A 269 -15.35 -13.98 -13.50
C LYS A 269 -16.56 -13.08 -13.25
N SER A 270 -16.39 -11.78 -13.47
CA SER A 270 -17.48 -10.82 -13.36
C SER A 270 -18.19 -10.66 -14.70
N ARG A 271 -19.48 -10.99 -14.76
CA ARG A 271 -20.31 -10.78 -15.95
C ARG A 271 -21.05 -9.45 -15.82
N SER A 272 -21.05 -8.65 -16.89
CA SER A 272 -21.88 -7.44 -16.96
C SER A 272 -23.36 -7.83 -16.97
N ARG A 273 -24.21 -7.09 -16.25
CA ARG A 273 -25.67 -7.27 -16.27
C ARG A 273 -26.30 -6.83 -17.61
N ASN A 274 -25.59 -6.06 -18.43
CA ASN A 274 -26.03 -5.60 -19.75
C ASN A 274 -25.04 -6.06 -20.84
N PRO A 275 -25.14 -7.31 -21.34
CA PRO A 275 -24.31 -7.75 -22.46
C PRO A 275 -24.70 -6.97 -23.72
N LYS A 276 -23.72 -6.36 -24.40
CA LYS A 276 -23.93 -5.73 -25.71
C LYS A 276 -24.42 -6.81 -26.67
N LYS A 277 -25.57 -6.59 -27.31
CA LYS A 277 -26.15 -7.51 -28.29
C LYS A 277 -25.10 -7.80 -29.39
N PRO A 278 -24.86 -9.07 -29.76
CA PRO A 278 -23.94 -9.37 -30.84
C PRO A 278 -24.45 -8.76 -32.15
N LYS A 279 -23.59 -7.99 -32.84
CA LYS A 279 -23.86 -7.50 -34.20
C LYS A 279 -24.01 -8.74 -35.11
N ARG A 280 -25.19 -8.93 -35.72
CA ARG A 280 -25.39 -9.94 -36.76
C ARG A 280 -24.43 -9.63 -37.91
N ARG A 281 -23.50 -10.54 -38.20
CA ARG A 281 -22.72 -10.49 -39.44
C ARG A 281 -23.64 -10.89 -40.57
N HIS A 282 -23.73 -10.05 -41.60
CA HIS A 282 -24.42 -10.36 -42.84
C HIS A 282 -23.67 -11.50 -43.51
N LEU A 283 -24.31 -12.67 -43.64
CA LEU A 283 -23.81 -13.74 -44.49
C LEU A 283 -24.13 -13.34 -45.93
N GLU A 284 -23.10 -12.91 -46.67
CA GLU A 284 -23.17 -12.87 -48.12
C GLU A 284 -23.24 -14.31 -48.64
N VAL A 285 -24.37 -14.63 -49.25
CA VAL A 285 -24.58 -15.88 -49.99
C VAL A 285 -23.88 -15.71 -51.32
N HIS A 286 -22.75 -16.39 -51.49
CA HIS A 286 -22.19 -16.70 -52.80
C HIS A 286 -22.51 -18.16 -53.14
N GLN A 287 -23.62 -18.36 -53.84
CA GLN A 287 -23.78 -19.32 -54.95
C GLN A 287 -25.13 -19.11 -55.61
#